data_AF-A0A7X3WNM1-F1
#
_entry.id   AF-A0A7X3WNM1-F1
#
_cell.length_a   1.000
_cell.length_b   1.000
_cell.length_c   1.000
_cell.angle_alpha   90.00
_cell.angle_beta   90.00
_cell.angle_gamma   90.00
#
_symmetry.space_group_name_H-M   'P 1'
#
loop_
_entity.id
_entity.type
_entity.pdbx_description
1 polymer ?
#
loop_
_entity_poly.entity_id
_entity_poly.type
_entity_poly.pdbx_seq_one_letter_code
_entity_poly.pdbx_strand_id
1 'polypeptide(L)' 'MIGRLQGDVIEKHPPYLLLDVQGVGYELEAPM' A
#
# COMPACT_ATOMS: atom_id res chain seq x y z
N MET A 1 -1.84 7.64 13.32
CA MET A 1 -3.13 7.97 12.68
C MET A 1 -2.83 8.41 11.26
N ILE A 2 -2.99 7.54 10.27
CA ILE A 2 -2.72 7.83 8.86
C ILE A 2 -4.07 7.92 8.15
N GLY A 3 -4.37 9.04 7.50
CA GLY A 3 -5.66 9.27 6.83
C GLY A 3 -5.65 9.01 5.33
N ARG A 4 -4.48 9.08 4.67
CA ARG A 4 -4.30 8.84 3.23
C ARG A 4 -2.84 8.54 2.94
N LEU A 5 -2.60 7.60 2.02
CA LEU A 5 -1.29 7.32 1.44
C LEU A 5 -1.35 7.55 -0.08
N GLN A 6 -0.24 8.03 -0.64
CA GLN A 6 -0.06 8.20 -2.08
C GLN A 6 1.34 7.69 -2.43
N GLY A 7 1.41 6.77 -3.38
CA GLY A 7 2.62 6.06 -3.74
C GLY A 7 2.35 5.07 -4.86
N ASP A 8 3.37 4.31 -5.21
CA ASP A 8 3.31 3.31 -6.28
C ASP A 8 2.95 1.94 -5.71
N VAL A 9 2.07 1.20 -6.38
CA VAL A 9 1.75 -0.18 -6.00
C VAL A 9 2.83 -1.10 -6.56
N ILE A 10 3.59 -1.74 -5.67
CA ILE A 10 4.70 -2.61 -6.03
C ILE A 10 4.25 -4.07 -6.13
N GLU A 11 3.37 -4.53 -5.23
CA GLU A 11 2.85 -5.90 -5.21
C GLU A 11 1.35 -5.95 -4.87
N LYS A 12 0.65 -6.98 -5.36
CA LYS A 12 -0.79 -7.21 -5.14
C LYS A 12 -1.06 -8.66 -4.76
N HIS A 13 -1.57 -8.87 -3.55
CA HIS A 13 -1.93 -10.17 -3.00
C HIS A 13 -3.26 -10.08 -2.25
N PRO A 14 -4.42 -10.19 -2.94
CA PRO A 14 -5.73 -10.00 -2.30
C PRO A 14 -5.87 -10.70 -0.95
N PRO A 15 -6.30 -10.00 0.13
CA PRO A 15 -6.75 -8.59 0.19
C PRO A 15 -5.63 -7.54 0.38
N TYR A 16 -4.37 -7.95 0.39
CA TYR A 16 -3.22 -7.08 0.68
C TYR A 16 -2.58 -6.47 -0.58
N LEU A 17 -1.93 -5.32 -0.42
CA LEU A 17 -1.08 -4.69 -1.42
C LEU A 17 0.11 -4.00 -0.76
N LEU A 18 1.24 -3.97 -1.46
CA LEU A 18 2.45 -3.26 -1.03
C LEU A 18 2.54 -1.93 -1.78
N LEU A 19 2.55 -0.83 -1.03
CA LEU A 19 2.67 0.53 -1.54
C LEU A 19 4.05 1.10 -1.20
N ASP A 20 4.82 1.54 -2.19
CA ASP A 20 6.01 2.36 -1.95
C ASP A 20 5.63 3.84 -1.86
N VAL A 21 5.92 4.45 -0.72
CA VAL A 21 5.78 5.88 -0.49
C VAL A 21 7.15 6.46 -0.20
N GLN A 22 7.79 7.02 -1.24
CA GLN A 22 9.10 7.68 -1.17
C GLN A 22 10.20 6.78 -0.56
N GLY A 23 10.23 5.50 -0.93
CA GLY A 23 11.21 4.51 -0.46
C GLY A 23 10.81 3.81 0.84
N VAL A 24 9.58 4.03 1.33
CA VAL A 24 9.02 3.31 2.48
C VAL A 24 7.91 2.38 2.01
N GLY A 25 8.07 1.09 2.27
CA GLY A 25 7.05 0.08 1.96
C GLY A 25 5.94 0.03 3.01
N TYR A 26 4.70 0.21 2.56
CA TYR A 26 3.49 0.07 3.36
C TYR A 26 2.68 -1.13 2.88
N GLU A 27 2.48 -2.10 3.77
CA GLU A 27 1.50 -3.17 3.55
C GLU A 27 0.11 -2.68 3.95
N LEU A 28 -0.83 -2.73 3.00
CA LEU A 28 -2.19 -2.24 3.16
C LEU A 28 -3.18 -3.35 2.83
N GLU A 29 -4.24 -3.47 3.63
CA GLU A 29 -5.40 -4.29 3.31
C GLU A 29 -6.46 -3.44 2.61
N ALA A 30 -6.97 -3.90 1.47
CA ALA A 30 -8.02 -3.25 0.71
C ALA A 30 -9.02 -4.29 0.17
N PRO A 31 -10.32 -3.95 0.07
CA PRO A 31 -11.30 -4.79 -0.59
C PRO A 31 -11.09 -4.73 -2.10
N MET A 32 -10.25 -5.62 -2.62
CA MET A 32 -9.91 -5.78 -4.05
C MET A 32 -10.81 -6.80 -4.74
#